data_AF-A0A968FYH2-F1
#
_entry.id   AF-A0A968FYH2-F1
#
_cell.length_a   1.000
_cell.length_b   1.000
_cell.length_c   1.000
_cell.angle_alpha   90.00
_cell.angle_beta   90.00
_cell.angle_gamma   90.00
#
_symmetry.space_group_name_H-M   'P 1'
#
loop_
_entity.id
_entity.type
_entity.pdbx_description
1 polymer ?
#
loop_
_entity_poly.entity_id
_entity_poly.type
_entity_poly.pdbx_seq_one_letter_code
_entity_poly.pdbx_strand_id
1 'polypeptide(L)'
;VTPFLIFFLNLVGEAGGFGTALSAAAAALVILAGMGLCDQLDLPRRNAFLFPLGAVIMAAIMIDSMIQGVFKRQTEWRGRVYPAGD
;
A
#
# COMPACT_ATOMS: atom_id res chain seq x y z
N VAL A 1 -5.52 -4.86 1.36
CA VAL A 1 -4.15 -5.42 1.24
C VAL A 1 -3.77 -5.41 -0.23
N THR A 2 -2.61 -4.85 -0.60
CA THR A 2 -2.19 -4.80 -2.00
C THR A 2 -1.82 -6.21 -2.50
N PRO A 3 -2.16 -6.59 -3.75
CA PRO A 3 -1.87 -7.93 -4.28
C PRO A 3 -0.39 -8.32 -4.18
N PHE A 4 0.53 -7.37 -4.29
CA PHE A 4 1.96 -7.56 -4.07
C PHE A 4 2.29 -8.05 -2.67
N LEU A 5 1.64 -7.46 -1.65
CA LEU A 5 1.88 -7.81 -0.25
C LEU A 5 1.38 -9.23 0.03
N ILE A 6 0.23 -9.61 -0.54
CA ILE A 6 -0.26 -10.99 -0.47
C ILE A 6 0.68 -11.95 -1.20
N PHE A 7 1.20 -11.57 -2.38
CA PHE A 7 2.17 -12.39 -3.10
C PHE A 7 3.44 -12.63 -2.29
N PHE A 8 4.01 -11.59 -1.67
CA PHE A 8 5.16 -11.71 -0.79
C PHE A 8 4.88 -12.58 0.44
N LEU A 9 3.72 -12.40 1.09
CA LEU A 9 3.32 -13.22 2.24
C LEU A 9 3.13 -14.69 1.84
N ASN A 10 2.56 -14.96 0.66
CA ASN A 10 2.40 -16.31 0.14
C ASN A 10 3.75 -16.98 -0.17
N LEU A 11 4.74 -16.21 -0.65
CA LEU A 11 6.10 -16.73 -0.88
C LEU A 11 6.83 -17.06 0.43
N VAL A 12 6.70 -16.21 1.45
CA VAL A 12 7.39 -16.41 2.74
C VAL A 12 6.69 -17.46 3.60
N GLY A 13 5.35 -17.53 3.54
CA GLY A 13 4.54 -18.46 4.32
C GLY A 13 4.34 -19.84 3.70
N GLU A 14 5.09 -20.18 2.64
CA GLU A 14 4.92 -21.43 1.87
C GLU A 14 3.45 -21.72 1.51
N ALA A 15 2.71 -20.69 1.11
CA ALA A 15 1.32 -20.86 0.73
C ALA A 15 1.21 -21.75 -0.51
N GLY A 16 0.21 -22.63 -0.54
CA GLY A 16 0.00 -23.57 -1.65
C GLY A 16 -0.05 -22.88 -3.01
N GLY A 17 0.39 -23.60 -4.05
CA GLY A 17 0.66 -23.05 -5.40
C GLY A 17 -0.47 -22.22 -6.03
N PHE A 18 -1.73 -22.51 -5.69
CA PHE A 18 -2.89 -21.74 -6.15
C PHE A 18 -2.93 -20.32 -5.58
N GLY A 19 -2.62 -20.12 -4.30
CA GLY A 19 -2.63 -18.81 -3.65
C GLY A 19 -1.53 -17.90 -4.18
N THR A 20 -0.31 -18.45 -4.35
CA THR A 20 0.80 -17.76 -5.01
C THR A 20 0.47 -17.37 -6.45
N ALA A 21 -0.15 -18.26 -7.24
CA ALA A 21 -0.48 -17.98 -8.63
C ALA A 21 -1.57 -16.89 -8.76
N LEU A 22 -2.62 -16.97 -7.94
CA LEU A 22 -3.70 -15.99 -7.94
C LEU A 22 -3.21 -14.60 -7.53
N SER A 23 -2.37 -14.53 -6.49
CA SER A 23 -1.78 -13.26 -6.04
C SER A 23 -0.79 -12.68 -7.04
N ALA A 24 -0.02 -13.51 -7.76
CA ALA A 24 0.83 -13.09 -8.86
C ALA A 24 0.02 -12.51 -10.04
N ALA A 25 -1.08 -13.16 -10.43
CA ALA A 25 -1.95 -12.68 -11.50
C ALA A 25 -2.58 -11.32 -11.13
N ALA A 26 -3.07 -11.18 -9.89
CA ALA A 26 -3.60 -9.92 -9.40
C ALA A 26 -2.53 -8.81 -9.36
N ALA A 27 -1.30 -9.12 -8.95
CA ALA A 27 -0.18 -8.18 -8.98
C ALA A 27 0.15 -7.73 -10.41
N ALA A 28 0.16 -8.65 -11.37
CA ALA A 28 0.38 -8.35 -12.78
C ALA A 28 -0.70 -7.43 -13.36
N LEU A 29 -1.97 -7.67 -13.04
CA LEU A 29 -3.08 -6.79 -13.45
C LEU A 29 -2.92 -5.36 -12.90
N VAL A 30 -2.46 -5.21 -11.66
CA VAL A 30 -2.20 -3.88 -11.08
C VAL A 30 -1.06 -3.16 -11.80
N ILE A 31 0.03 -3.85 -12.16
CA ILE A 31 1.10 -3.25 -12.97
C ILE A 31 0.57 -2.86 -14.36
N LEU A 32 -0.20 -3.72 -15.02
CA LEU A 32 -0.79 -3.44 -16.34
C LEU A 32 -1.71 -2.22 -16.29
N ALA A 33 -2.59 -2.14 -15.29
CA ALA A 33 -3.44 -0.97 -15.08
C ALA A 33 -2.61 0.29 -14.79
N GLY A 34 -1.55 0.18 -13.99
CA GLY A 34 -0.63 1.28 -13.70
C GLY A 34 0.12 1.77 -14.95
N MET A 35 0.53 0.87 -15.85
CA MET A 35 1.15 1.24 -17.12
C MET A 35 0.17 1.97 -18.03
N GLY A 36 -1.08 1.51 -18.13
CA GLY A 36 -2.12 2.21 -18.88
C GLY A 36 -2.40 3.61 -18.31
N LEU A 37 -2.34 3.77 -16.99
CA LEU A 37 -2.45 5.08 -16.34
C LEU A 37 -1.24 5.98 -16.62
N CYS A 38 -0.02 5.43 -16.60
CA CYS A 38 1.19 6.16 -16.98
C CYS A 38 1.11 6.67 -18.42
N ASP A 39 0.62 5.85 -19.34
CA ASP A 39 0.44 6.23 -20.75
C ASP A 39 -0.58 7.37 -20.88
N GLN A 40 -1.65 7.39 -20.08
CA GLN A 40 -2.63 8.49 -20.06
C GLN A 40 -2.10 9.79 -19.44
N LEU A 41 -1.13 9.67 -18.52
CA LEU A 41 -0.55 10.79 -17.78
C LEU A 41 0.75 11.32 -18.40
N ASP A 42 1.13 10.82 -19.58
CA ASP A 42 2.41 11.11 -20.27
C ASP A 42 3.63 10.87 -19.36
N LEU A 43 3.54 9.83 -18.53
CA LEU A 43 4.61 9.42 -17.61
C LEU A 43 5.35 8.21 -18.16
N PRO A 44 6.66 8.07 -17.88
CA PRO A 44 7.39 6.88 -18.27
C PRO A 44 6.81 5.66 -17.56
N ARG A 45 6.51 4.58 -18.31
CA ARG A 45 5.91 3.33 -17.79
C ARG A 45 6.63 2.71 -16.59
N ARG A 46 7.93 2.98 -16.43
CA ARG A 46 8.71 2.59 -15.26
C ARG A 46 8.14 3.16 -13.94
N ASN A 47 7.41 4.26 -14.01
CA ASN A 47 6.72 4.86 -12.87
C ASN A 47 5.49 4.08 -12.42
N ALA A 48 5.03 3.08 -13.19
CA ALA A 48 3.90 2.24 -12.80
C ALA A 48 4.14 1.53 -11.45
N PHE A 49 5.40 1.25 -11.11
CA PHE A 49 5.80 0.67 -9.81
C PHE A 49 5.67 1.65 -8.63
N LEU A 50 5.60 2.96 -8.87
CA LEU A 50 5.43 3.96 -7.83
C LEU A 50 4.01 3.94 -7.25
N PHE A 51 2.99 3.53 -8.03
CA PHE A 51 1.63 3.40 -7.53
C PHE A 51 1.49 2.38 -6.39
N PRO A 52 1.91 1.11 -6.54
CA PRO A 52 1.83 0.16 -5.43
C PRO A 52 2.76 0.52 -4.27
N LEU A 53 3.93 1.12 -4.55
CA LEU A 53 4.84 1.60 -3.50
C LEU A 53 4.22 2.74 -2.69
N GLY A 54 3.59 3.71 -3.37
CA GLY A 54 2.85 4.80 -2.75
C GLY A 54 1.70 4.29 -1.88
N ALA A 55 0.96 3.27 -2.33
CA ALA A 55 -0.09 2.65 -1.54
C ALA A 55 0.43 2.02 -0.22
N VAL A 56 1.60 1.38 -0.25
CA VAL A 56 2.24 0.82 0.96
C VAL A 56 2.67 1.92 1.92
N ILE A 57 3.31 2.98 1.41
CA ILE A 57 3.74 4.12 2.24
C ILE A 57 2.53 4.83 2.86
N MET A 58 1.48 5.09 2.08
CA MET A 58 0.26 5.71 2.59
C MET A 58 -0.41 4.86 3.67
N ALA A 59 -0.45 3.53 3.48
CA ALA A 59 -0.96 2.62 4.50
C ALA A 59 -0.11 2.67 5.79
N ALA A 60 1.23 2.69 5.67
CA ALA A 60 2.11 2.80 6.83
C ALA A 60 1.91 4.12 7.61
N ILE A 61 1.81 5.25 6.89
CA ILE A 61 1.54 6.57 7.50
C ILE A 61 0.18 6.58 8.20
N MET A 62 -0.85 6.01 7.56
CA MET A 62 -2.18 5.91 8.17
C MET A 62 -2.17 5.05 9.44
N ILE A 63 -1.46 3.92 9.42
CA ILE A 63 -1.33 3.06 10.60
C ILE A 63 -0.61 3.79 11.72
N ASP A 64 0.50 4.46 11.43
CA ASP A 64 1.23 5.25 12.43
C ASP A 64 0.35 6.36 13.03
N SER A 65 -0.36 7.10 12.17
CA SER A 65 -1.32 8.11 12.58
C SER A 65 -2.46 7.53 13.45
N MET A 66 -2.99 6.35 13.10
CA MET A 66 -4.00 5.67 13.90
C MET A 66 -3.46 5.21 15.27
N ILE A 67 -2.23 4.72 15.33
CA ILE A 67 -1.61 4.33 16.60
C ILE A 67 -1.46 5.56 17.50
N GLN A 68 -1.04 6.70 16.96
CA GLN A 68 -0.96 7.97 17.71
C GLN A 68 -2.34 8.41 18.23
N GLY A 69 -3.37 8.39 17.38
CA GLY A 69 -4.73 8.77 17.78
C GLY A 69 -5.36 7.83 18.80
N VAL A 70 -5.25 6.51 18.58
CA VAL A 70 -5.95 5.50 19.39
C VAL A 70 -5.21 5.20 20.69
N PHE A 71 -3.90 4.96 20.64
CA PHE A 71 -3.13 4.55 21.82
C PHE A 71 -2.55 5.72 22.59
N LYS A 72 -2.06 6.75 21.88
CA LYS A 72 -1.47 7.91 22.54
C LYS A 72 -2.50 9.01 22.84
N ARG A 73 -3.74 8.89 22.35
CA ARG A 73 -4.78 9.94 22.41
C ARG A 73 -4.21 11.30 21.99
N GLN A 74 -3.36 11.29 20.98
CA GLN A 74 -2.68 12.48 20.47
C GLN A 74 -2.99 12.59 18.99
N THR A 75 -3.48 13.75 18.58
CA THR A 75 -3.66 14.08 17.18
C THR A 75 -2.70 15.21 16.85
N GLU A 76 -1.73 14.94 15.98
CA GLU A 76 -0.81 15.97 15.52
C GLU A 76 -1.36 16.61 14.24
N TRP A 77 -1.54 17.94 14.26
CA TRP A 77 -1.93 18.71 13.09
C TRP A 77 -0.95 19.87 12.88
N ARG A 78 -0.25 19.87 11.74
CA ARG A 78 0.74 20.90 11.36
C ARG A 78 1.80 21.17 12.44
N GLY A 79 2.35 20.12 13.05
CA GLY A 79 3.40 20.25 14.07
C GLY A 79 2.88 20.58 15.48
N ARG A 80 1.56 20.58 15.70
CA ARG A 80 0.95 20.81 17.02
C ARG A 80 0.22 19.55 17.48
N VAL A 81 0.55 19.09 18.68
CA VAL A 81 -0.07 17.93 19.31
C VAL A 81 -1.29 18.37 20.11
N TYR A 82 -2.45 17.83 19.77
CA TYR A 82 -3.71 18.02 20.49
C TYR A 82 -4.06 16.75 21.25
N PRO A 83 -4.57 16.85 22.49
CA PRO A 83 -5.21 15.71 23.13
C PRO A 83 -6.45 15.32 22.31
N ALA A 84 -6.60 14.03 22.04
CA ALA A 84 -7.82 13.48 21.45
C ALA A 84 -8.93 13.64 22.50
N GLY A 85 -9.87 14.54 22.21
CA GLY A 85 -10.96 14.89 23.12
C GLY A 85 -11.78 13.68 23.55
N ASP A 86 -12.10 13.68 24.84
CA ASP A 86 -12.98 12.77 25.58
C ASP A 86 -14.44 12.82 25.10
#